data_AF-A0A176YG15-F1
#
_entry.id   AF-A0A176YG15-F1
#
_cell.length_a   1.000
_cell.length_b   1.000
_cell.length_c   1.000
_cell.angle_alpha   90.00
_cell.angle_beta   90.00
_cell.angle_gamma   90.00
#
_symmetry.space_group_name_H-M   'P 1'
#
loop_
_entity.id
_entity.type
_entity.pdbx_description
1 polymer ?
#
loop_
_entity_poly.entity_id
_entity_poly.type
_entity_poly.pdbx_seq_one_letter_code
_entity_poly.pdbx_strand_id
1 'polypeptide(L)' 'MGYKMVIWPVSSLRVAARAQETLYAALKRDRSTHGVLDLMQTRAELYRTIGYSDYEALDQSIVRTIIPEGIPQNSPA' A
#
# COMPACT_ATOMS: atom_id res chain seq x y z
N MET A 1 -0.23 17.98 33.69
CA MET A 1 0.12 16.57 33.41
C MET A 1 1.41 16.37 32.61
N GLY A 2 2.14 17.39 32.11
CA GLY A 2 3.60 17.31 31.85
C GLY A 2 4.17 16.31 30.82
N TYR A 3 3.36 15.49 30.13
CA TYR A 3 3.86 14.53 29.14
C TYR A 3 4.27 15.18 27.82
N LYS A 4 5.41 14.74 27.24
CA LYS A 4 5.94 15.21 25.94
C LYS A 4 5.54 14.33 24.76
N MET A 5 5.13 13.09 25.01
CA MET A 5 4.71 12.12 24.00
C MET A 5 3.82 11.06 24.65
N VAL A 6 2.84 10.58 23.90
CA VAL A 6 1.98 9.46 24.27
C VAL A 6 1.93 8.52 23.08
N ILE A 7 1.94 7.21 23.36
CA ILE A 7 1.87 6.16 22.34
C ILE A 7 0.63 5.31 22.53
N TRP A 8 0.21 4.63 21.46
CA TRP A 8 -0.91 3.70 21.42
C TRP A 8 -0.43 2.34 20.93
N PRO A 9 0.22 1.53 21.80
CA PRO A 9 1.09 0.43 21.36
C PRO A 9 0.41 -0.64 20.51
N VAL A 10 -0.86 -0.93 20.79
CA VAL A 10 -1.58 -2.08 20.21
C VAL A 10 -2.95 -1.71 19.65
N SER A 11 -3.25 -0.42 19.51
CA SER A 11 -4.59 0.03 19.07
C SER A 11 -4.94 -0.47 17.67
N SER A 12 -3.99 -0.40 16.72
CA SER A 12 -4.21 -0.87 15.35
C SER A 12 -4.51 -2.37 15.29
N LEU A 13 -3.72 -3.18 16.02
CA LEU A 13 -3.93 -4.63 16.09
C LEU A 13 -5.31 -4.98 16.67
N ARG A 14 -5.75 -4.29 17.74
CA ARG A 14 -7.06 -4.53 18.36
C ARG A 14 -8.21 -4.22 17.40
N VAL A 15 -8.10 -3.13 16.64
CA VAL A 15 -9.10 -2.77 15.63
C VAL A 15 -9.11 -3.79 14.49
N ALA A 16 -7.93 -4.18 13.98
CA ALA A 16 -7.81 -5.18 12.91
C ALA A 16 -8.38 -6.54 13.33
N ALA A 17 -8.09 -7.01 14.55
CA ALA A 17 -8.62 -8.27 15.06
C ALA A 17 -10.15 -8.30 15.12
N ARG A 18 -10.79 -7.19 15.51
CA ARG A 18 -12.26 -7.07 15.50
C ARG A 18 -12.84 -7.09 14.08
N ALA A 19 -12.18 -6.42 13.13
CA ALA A 19 -12.60 -6.45 11.73
C ALA A 19 -12.48 -7.86 11.14
N GLN A 20 -11.40 -8.59 11.47
CA GLN A 20 -11.21 -9.99 11.08
C GLN A 20 -12.30 -10.91 11.65
N GLU A 21 -12.63 -10.77 12.93
CA GLU A 21 -13.73 -11.51 13.57
C GLU A 21 -15.06 -11.31 12.81
N THR A 22 -15.37 -10.05 12.50
CA THR A 22 -16.60 -9.68 11.76
C THR A 22 -16.63 -10.31 10.37
N LEU A 23 -15.53 -10.22 9.63
CA LEU A 23 -15.40 -10.81 8.30
C LEU A 23 -15.56 -12.34 8.34
N TYR A 24 -14.91 -13.02 9.29
CA TYR A 24 -14.98 -14.48 9.39
C TYR A 24 -16.36 -14.97 9.84
N ALA A 25 -17.03 -14.24 10.72
CA ALA A 25 -18.42 -14.53 11.09
C ALA A 25 -19.36 -14.43 9.87
N ALA A 26 -19.21 -13.38 9.06
CA ALA A 26 -19.97 -13.22 7.81
C ALA A 26 -19.67 -14.34 6.81
N LEU A 27 -18.39 -14.68 6.59
CA LEU A 27 -18.00 -15.79 5.70
C LEU A 27 -18.54 -17.14 6.15
N LYS A 28 -18.57 -17.40 7.47
CA LYS A 28 -19.13 -18.64 8.03
C LYS A 28 -20.64 -18.72 7.80
N ARG A 29 -21.36 -17.61 8.02
CA ARG A 29 -22.82 -17.53 7.92
C ARG A 29 -23.30 -17.52 6.47
N ASP A 30 -22.71 -16.66 5.65
CA ASP A 30 -23.24 -16.31 4.32
C ASP A 30 -22.48 -16.99 3.18
N ARG A 31 -21.36 -17.67 3.49
CA ARG A 31 -20.41 -18.21 2.49
C ARG A 31 -19.93 -17.14 1.50
N SER A 32 -19.98 -15.87 1.92
CA SER A 32 -19.75 -14.71 1.08
C SER A 32 -19.35 -13.49 1.91
N THR A 33 -18.77 -12.48 1.26
CA THR A 33 -18.36 -11.21 1.88
C THR A 33 -19.29 -10.04 1.53
N HIS A 34 -20.30 -10.24 0.67
CA HIS A 34 -21.15 -9.15 0.16
C HIS A 34 -21.80 -8.31 1.27
N GLY A 35 -22.20 -8.94 2.39
CA GLY A 35 -22.85 -8.26 3.51
C GLY A 35 -21.93 -7.40 4.40
N VAL A 36 -20.64 -7.32 4.10
CA VAL A 36 -19.66 -6.49 4.85
C VAL A 36 -18.77 -5.65 3.93
N LEU A 37 -19.17 -5.44 2.67
CA LEU A 37 -18.39 -4.67 1.69
C LEU A 37 -18.22 -3.20 2.09
N ASP A 38 -19.23 -2.64 2.75
CA ASP A 38 -19.24 -1.27 3.28
C ASP A 38 -18.21 -1.06 4.41
N LEU A 39 -17.77 -2.13 5.06
CA LEU A 39 -16.73 -2.10 6.08
C LEU A 39 -15.31 -2.22 5.51
N MET A 40 -15.17 -2.47 4.20
CA MET A 40 -13.88 -2.68 3.55
C MET A 40 -13.32 -1.37 2.99
N GLN A 41 -11.99 -1.26 3.00
CA GLN A 41 -11.31 -0.28 2.17
C GLN A 41 -11.63 -0.55 0.69
N THR A 42 -12.01 0.49 -0.05
CA THR A 42 -12.27 0.37 -1.49
C THR A 42 -10.98 0.17 -2.27
N ARG A 43 -11.08 -0.37 -3.49
CA ARG A 43 -9.90 -0.52 -4.38
C ARG A 43 -9.23 0.82 -4.70
N ALA A 44 -10.02 1.86 -4.93
CA ALA A 44 -9.51 3.20 -5.23
C ALA A 44 -8.73 3.77 -4.03
N GLU A 45 -9.21 3.57 -2.81
CA GLU A 45 -8.48 3.94 -1.60
C GLU A 45 -7.21 3.12 -1.44
N LEU A 46 -7.27 1.80 -1.63
CA LEU A 46 -6.11 0.93 -1.55
C LEU A 46 -5.01 1.35 -2.53
N TYR A 47 -5.35 1.58 -3.80
CA TYR A 47 -4.40 2.01 -4.83
C TYR A 47 -3.74 3.34 -4.51
N ARG A 48 -4.52 4.30 -4.00
CA ARG A 48 -3.96 5.57 -3.53
C ARG A 48 -3.07 5.37 -2.30
N THR A 49 -3.45 4.52 -1.35
CA THR A 49 -2.65 4.25 -0.15
C THR A 49 -1.29 3.64 -0.48
N ILE A 50 -1.23 2.74 -1.46
CA ILE A 50 0.02 2.07 -1.86
C ILE A 50 0.79 2.81 -2.96
N GLY A 51 0.35 3.99 -3.37
CA GLY A 51 1.01 4.79 -4.41
C GLY A 51 1.01 4.12 -5.79
N TYR A 52 -0.04 3.38 -6.14
CA TYR A 52 -0.07 2.54 -7.34
C TYR A 52 0.25 3.33 -8.63
N SER A 53 -0.29 4.55 -8.77
CA SER A 53 -0.04 5.43 -9.92
C SER A 53 1.41 5.85 -10.07
N ASP A 54 2.16 5.93 -8.98
CA ASP A 54 3.57 6.35 -9.00
C ASP A 54 4.43 5.26 -9.64
N TYR A 55 4.08 3.99 -9.38
CA TYR A 55 4.70 2.85 -10.05
C TYR A 55 4.32 2.77 -11.53
N GLU A 56 3.08 3.09 -11.90
CA GLU A 56 2.69 3.19 -13.32
C GLU A 56 3.49 4.28 -14.06
N ALA A 57 3.66 5.45 -13.44
CA ALA A 57 4.46 6.54 -14.01
C ALA A 57 5.94 6.15 -14.14
N LEU A 58 6.49 5.46 -13.13
CA LEU A 58 7.85 4.94 -13.18
C LEU A 58 8.02 3.95 -14.34
N ASP A 59 7.15 2.95 -14.47
CA ASP A 59 7.19 1.94 -15.51
C ASP A 59 7.20 2.58 -16.92
N GLN A 60 6.32 3.57 -17.13
CA GLN A 60 6.26 4.34 -18.38
C GLN A 60 7.56 5.10 -18.68
N SER A 61 8.32 5.52 -17.66
CA SER A 61 9.57 6.25 -17.85
C SER A 61 10.77 5.36 -18.21
N ILE A 62 10.72 4.06 -17.90
CA ILE A 62 11.85 3.12 -18.04
C ILE A 62 11.61 1.99 -19.04
N VAL A 63 10.58 2.13 -19.89
CA VAL A 63 10.13 1.11 -20.87
C VAL A 63 11.27 0.53 -21.72
N ARG A 64 12.32 1.31 -22.01
CA ARG A 64 13.51 0.84 -22.72
C ARG A 64 14.74 1.02 -21.85
N THR A 65 15.38 -0.09 -21.49
CA THR A 65 16.75 -0.07 -20.98
C THR A 65 17.66 0.52 -22.05
N ILE A 66 18.14 1.74 -21.82
CA ILE A 66 19.20 2.35 -22.62
C ILE A 66 20.55 2.03 -21.97
N ILE A 67 21.48 1.49 -22.74
CA ILE A 67 22.89 1.40 -22.31
C ILE A 67 23.51 2.77 -22.65
N PRO A 68 24.05 3.51 -21.67
CA PRO A 68 24.74 4.77 -21.95
C PRO A 68 25.86 4.52 -22.96
N GLU A 69 25.86 5.26 -24.07
CA GLU A 69 27.04 5.34 -24.93
C GLU A 69 28.16 5.94 -24.08
N GLY A 70 29.30 5.25 -24.00
CA GLY A 70 30.31 5.43 -22.95
C GLY A 70 30.76 6.88 -22.70
N ILE A 71 31.31 7.12 -21.50
CA ILE A 71 31.90 8.42 -21.13
C ILE A 71 32.96 8.81 -22.18
N PRO A 72 32.90 10.01 -22.79
CA PRO A 72 33.91 10.44 -23.75
C PRO A 72 35.29 10.44 -23.07
N GLN A 73 36.19 9.56 -23.51
CA GLN A 73 37.59 9.63 -23.13
C GLN A 73 38.26 10.70 -23.99
N ASN A 74 38.29 11.94 -23.49
CA ASN A 74 39.18 12.94 -24.04
C ASN A 74 40.62 12.59 -23.63
N SER A 75 41.37 11.92 -24.51
CA SER A 75 42.82 11.81 -24.40
C SER A 75 43.47 13.09 -24.94
N PRO A 76 44.23 13.86 -24.14
CA PRO A 76 45.09 14.90 -24.69
C PRO A 76 46.32 14.25 -25.35
N ALA A 77 46.67 14.77 -26.54
CA ALA A 77 47.88 14.44 -27.29
C ALA A 77 49.15 14.99 -26.64
#